data_AF-A0A8S0ZUC9-F1
#
_entry.id   AF-A0A8S0ZUC9-F1
#
_cell.length_a   1.000
_cell.length_b   1.000
_cell.length_c   1.000
_cell.angle_alpha   90.00
_cell.angle_beta   90.00
_cell.angle_gamma   90.00
#
_symmetry.space_group_name_H-M   'P 1'
#
loop_
_entity.id
_entity.type
_entity.pdbx_description
1 polymer ?
#
loop_
_entity_poly.entity_id
_entity_poly.type
_entity_poly.pdbx_seq_one_letter_code
_entity_poly.pdbx_strand_id
1 'polypeptide(L)'
;MYRRVRYTFSHGHLVHTSLIEALTSSHSVAIHPRTAQLPRTFLVETQPKSLVIETFLLPDIVFTTGSRGAAIISVGGYKFLKQRTTNCKTRWWCGTNVHKGCTAVLFTIGDEIVKIRNEHNHPPPQKL
;
A
#
# COMPACT_ATOMS: atom_id res chain seq x y z
N MET A 1 1.58 -8.57 -19.26
CA MET A 1 2.28 -7.41 -18.65
C MET A 1 1.86 -7.33 -17.19
N TYR A 2 2.79 -7.34 -16.25
CA TYR A 2 2.50 -7.30 -14.81
C TYR A 2 2.94 -5.94 -14.27
N ARG A 3 2.07 -5.22 -13.54
CA ARG A 3 2.43 -3.96 -12.86
C ARG A 3 2.45 -4.23 -11.36
N ARG A 4 3.63 -4.16 -10.75
CA ARG A 4 3.80 -4.23 -9.29
C ARG A 4 3.77 -2.81 -8.74
N VAL A 5 2.86 -2.55 -7.82
CA VAL A 5 2.68 -1.24 -7.21
C VAL A 5 2.98 -1.37 -5.72
N ARG A 6 3.80 -0.45 -5.20
CA ARG A 6 3.95 -0.28 -3.75
C ARG A 6 2.83 0.64 -3.25
N TYR A 7 2.16 0.20 -2.20
CA TYR A 7 1.14 0.99 -1.52
C TYR A 7 1.65 1.37 -0.13
N THR A 8 1.20 2.49 0.44
CA THR A 8 1.35 2.81 1.87
C THR A 8 -0.03 2.91 2.51
N PHE A 9 -0.10 2.68 3.82
CA PHE A 9 -1.33 2.86 4.58
C PHE A 9 -1.35 4.27 5.15
N SER A 10 -2.28 5.11 4.70
CA SER A 10 -2.45 6.50 5.15
C SER A 10 -3.92 6.76 5.44
N HIS A 11 -4.22 7.29 6.62
CA HIS A 11 -5.59 7.63 7.04
C HIS A 11 -6.63 6.50 6.88
N GLY A 12 -6.21 5.23 7.04
CA GLY A 12 -7.11 4.07 6.89
C GLY A 12 -7.25 3.52 5.45
N HIS A 13 -6.50 4.08 4.49
CA HIS A 13 -6.56 3.69 3.07
C HIS A 13 -5.20 3.27 2.53
N LEU A 14 -5.18 2.35 1.55
CA LEU A 14 -3.97 1.99 0.79
C LEU A 14 -3.79 2.98 -0.36
N VAL A 15 -2.69 3.72 -0.39
CA VAL A 15 -2.38 4.73 -1.43
C VAL A 15 -1.15 4.34 -2.24
N HIS A 16 -1.17 4.56 -3.56
CA HIS A 16 -0.09 4.22 -4.49
C HIS A 16 1.14 5.12 -4.26
N THR A 17 2.34 4.57 -4.04
CA THR A 17 3.53 5.34 -3.62
C THR A 17 4.41 5.85 -4.77
N SER A 18 3.84 6.37 -5.86
CA SER A 18 4.66 6.89 -6.98
C SER A 18 5.14 8.34 -6.83
N LEU A 19 4.87 9.01 -5.70
CA LEU A 19 5.00 10.48 -5.58
C LEU A 19 5.69 11.02 -4.31
N ILE A 20 6.20 10.18 -3.40
CA ILE A 20 6.74 10.68 -2.12
C ILE A 20 8.22 11.13 -2.21
N GLU A 21 8.92 10.87 -3.31
CA GLU A 21 10.34 11.26 -3.45
C GLU A 21 10.57 12.78 -3.66
N ALA A 22 9.53 13.61 -3.82
CA ALA A 22 9.68 15.00 -4.29
C ALA A 22 9.63 16.11 -3.20
N LEU A 23 9.52 15.81 -1.90
CA LEU A 23 9.34 16.85 -0.86
C LEU A 23 10.42 16.88 0.22
N THR A 24 11.70 16.76 -0.15
CA THR A 24 12.82 17.16 0.73
C THR A 24 13.72 18.20 0.06
N SER A 25 13.15 19.37 -0.24
CA SER A 25 13.95 20.58 -0.43
C SER A 25 13.40 21.67 0.47
N SER A 26 14.07 21.91 1.59
CA SER A 26 13.93 23.16 2.32
C SER A 26 15.31 23.68 2.68
N HIS A 27 15.59 24.85 2.13
CA HIS A 27 16.81 25.64 2.29
C HIS A 27 17.01 26.01 3.76
N SER A 28 18.24 25.94 4.25
CA SER A 28 18.65 26.54 5.52
C SER A 28 19.60 27.70 5.25
N VAL A 29 19.16 28.93 5.52
CA VAL A 29 20.01 30.13 5.57
C VAL A 29 20.66 30.17 6.96
N ALA A 30 21.99 30.20 7.01
CA ALA A 30 22.76 30.27 8.24
C ALA A 30 22.90 31.74 8.72
N ILE A 31 22.56 31.99 9.98
CA ILE A 31 23.00 33.17 10.73
C ILE A 31 23.67 32.68 12.02
N HIS A 32 24.96 32.97 12.15
CA HIS A 32 25.76 32.89 13.38
C HIS A 32 26.10 34.33 13.83
N PRO A 33 26.71 34.58 15.00
CA PRO A 33 26.59 33.92 16.31
C PRO A 33 26.48 34.96 17.45
N ARG A 34 26.05 34.55 18.66
CA ARG A 34 26.66 35.09 19.91
C ARG A 34 26.52 34.10 21.06
N THR A 35 27.64 33.95 21.73
CA THR A 35 28.01 33.11 22.87
C THR A 35 27.02 33.09 24.03
N ALA A 36 26.62 31.88 24.44
CA ALA A 36 26.22 31.57 25.81
C ALA A 36 26.80 30.21 26.20
N GLN A 37 27.58 30.20 27.28
CA GLN A 37 28.14 28.99 27.90
C GLN A 37 27.01 28.09 28.38
N LEU A 38 27.02 26.82 27.99
CA LEU A 38 26.06 25.81 28.47
C LEU A 38 26.69 24.95 29.58
N PRO A 39 25.94 24.62 30.64
CA PRO A 39 26.38 23.67 31.66
C PRO A 39 26.49 22.24 31.09
N ARG A 40 27.43 21.50 31.67
CA ARG A 40 27.81 20.14 31.32
C ARG A 40 26.73 19.15 31.76
N THR A 41 25.64 19.04 30.99
CA THR A 41 24.63 17.99 31.17
C THR A 41 24.46 17.22 29.87
N PHE A 42 24.73 15.92 29.96
CA PHE A 42 24.58 14.85 28.98
C PHE A 42 23.83 15.22 27.68
N LEU A 43 24.51 15.05 26.55
CA LEU A 43 23.84 14.82 25.27
C LEU A 43 23.06 13.50 25.41
N VAL A 44 21.78 13.57 25.76
CA VAL A 44 20.85 12.51 25.37
C VAL A 44 20.66 12.72 23.88
N GLU A 45 21.50 12.04 23.12
CA GLU A 45 21.32 11.88 21.70
C GLU A 45 19.98 11.15 21.53
N THR A 46 18.89 11.90 21.33
CA THR A 46 17.64 11.32 20.91
C THR A 46 17.86 10.82 19.50
N GLN A 47 18.33 9.58 19.40
CA GLN A 47 18.17 8.78 18.18
C GLN A 47 16.74 9.05 17.72
N PRO A 48 16.52 9.58 16.49
CA PRO A 48 15.17 9.59 15.97
C PRO A 48 14.68 8.15 16.10
N LYS A 49 13.49 7.94 16.65
CA LYS A 49 12.78 6.66 16.55
C LYS A 49 12.58 6.45 15.06
N SER A 50 13.61 5.90 14.47
CA SER A 50 13.83 5.75 13.06
C SER A 50 12.64 4.95 12.56
N LEU A 51 11.83 5.60 11.74
CA LEU A 51 11.51 5.24 10.36
C LEU A 51 11.90 3.83 9.87
N VAL A 52 11.78 2.78 10.70
CA VAL A 52 12.12 1.39 10.36
C VAL A 52 11.08 0.37 10.85
N ILE A 53 9.89 0.79 11.28
CA ILE A 53 8.81 -0.14 11.70
C ILE A 53 7.69 -0.30 10.65
N GLU A 54 7.58 0.56 9.64
CA GLU A 54 6.43 0.48 8.69
C GLU A 54 6.66 -0.37 7.44
N THR A 55 7.80 -1.07 7.31
CA THR A 55 8.00 -2.03 6.21
C THR A 55 7.40 -3.42 6.51
N PHE A 56 6.50 -3.53 7.50
CA PHE A 56 5.84 -4.78 7.85
C PHE A 56 4.87 -5.22 6.74
N LEU A 57 5.39 -6.09 5.86
CA LEU A 57 4.67 -7.11 5.09
C LEU A 57 3.34 -6.64 4.48
N LEU A 58 3.35 -5.52 3.76
CA LEU A 58 2.20 -5.18 2.93
C LEU A 58 1.98 -6.31 1.93
N PRO A 59 0.73 -6.79 1.78
CA PRO A 59 0.45 -7.87 0.87
C PRO A 59 0.90 -7.47 -0.53
N ASP A 60 1.59 -8.37 -1.22
CA ASP A 60 1.98 -8.13 -2.61
C ASP A 60 0.73 -7.86 -3.45
N ILE A 61 0.67 -6.66 -4.03
CA ILE A 61 -0.38 -6.22 -4.94
C ILE A 61 0.16 -6.20 -6.36
N VAL A 62 -0.48 -7.00 -7.23
CA VAL A 62 -0.08 -7.14 -8.63
C VAL A 62 -1.30 -7.03 -9.54
N PHE A 63 -1.27 -6.08 -10.46
CA PHE A 63 -2.25 -5.97 -11.54
C PHE A 63 -1.78 -6.83 -12.72
N THR A 64 -2.65 -7.71 -13.18
CA THR A 64 -2.35 -8.65 -14.25
C THR A 64 -3.57 -8.95 -15.11
N THR A 65 -3.35 -9.65 -16.21
CA THR A 65 -4.37 -10.17 -17.11
C THR A 65 -4.31 -11.69 -17.12
N GLY A 66 -5.46 -12.34 -17.05
CA GLY A 66 -5.58 -13.78 -17.27
C GLY A 66 -5.32 -14.14 -18.73
N SER A 67 -5.19 -15.44 -19.01
CA SER A 67 -4.96 -15.98 -20.36
C SER A 67 -6.02 -15.56 -21.39
N ARG A 68 -7.25 -15.29 -20.93
CA ARG A 68 -8.38 -14.81 -21.75
C ARG A 68 -8.54 -13.29 -21.74
N GLY A 69 -7.53 -12.54 -21.30
CA GLY A 69 -7.55 -11.06 -21.24
C GLY A 69 -8.34 -10.47 -20.07
N ALA A 70 -8.93 -11.29 -19.20
CA ALA A 70 -9.66 -10.80 -18.03
C ALA A 70 -8.70 -10.08 -17.06
N ALA A 71 -9.07 -8.88 -16.60
CA ALA A 71 -8.28 -8.15 -15.59
C ALA A 71 -8.36 -8.83 -14.23
N ILE A 72 -7.21 -8.91 -13.55
CA ILE A 72 -7.03 -9.58 -12.26
C ILE A 72 -6.17 -8.69 -11.36
N ILE A 73 -6.56 -8.55 -10.10
CA ILE A 73 -5.73 -7.96 -9.05
C ILE A 73 -5.36 -9.09 -8.09
N SER A 74 -4.07 -9.39 -7.96
CA SER A 74 -3.59 -10.33 -6.95
C SER A 74 -3.21 -9.56 -5.68
N VAL A 75 -3.72 -9.99 -4.53
CA VAL A 75 -3.39 -9.41 -3.21
C VAL A 75 -3.07 -10.54 -2.25
N GLY A 76 -1.83 -10.61 -1.76
CA GLY A 76 -1.44 -11.60 -0.75
C GLY A 76 -1.70 -13.06 -1.17
N GLY A 77 -1.52 -13.37 -2.46
CA GLY A 77 -1.78 -14.72 -3.01
C GLY A 77 -3.22 -15.01 -3.44
N TYR A 78 -4.18 -14.12 -3.15
CA TYR A 78 -5.56 -14.24 -3.60
C TYR A 78 -5.81 -13.47 -4.89
N LYS A 79 -6.70 -13.99 -5.75
CA LYS A 79 -7.07 -13.33 -7.01
C LYS A 79 -8.42 -12.63 -6.87
N PHE A 80 -8.44 -11.35 -7.19
CA PHE A 80 -9.65 -10.55 -7.29
C PHE A 80 -9.97 -10.31 -8.76
N LEU A 81 -11.18 -10.71 -9.18
CA LEU A 81 -11.67 -10.55 -10.55
C LEU A 81 -12.61 -9.35 -10.63
N LYS A 82 -12.57 -8.64 -11.76
CA LYS A 82 -13.50 -7.54 -12.01
C LYS A 82 -14.93 -8.06 -12.04
N GLN A 83 -15.81 -7.52 -11.19
CA GLN A 83 -17.23 -7.88 -11.20
C GLN A 83 -18.06 -6.84 -11.94
N ARG A 84 -18.00 -5.57 -11.53
CA ARG A 84 -18.72 -4.47 -12.18
C ARG A 84 -18.03 -3.14 -11.96
N THR A 85 -18.24 -2.21 -12.88
CA THR A 85 -17.84 -0.81 -12.76
C THR A 85 -19.08 0.06 -12.71
N THR A 86 -19.15 0.97 -11.75
CA THR A 86 -20.23 1.96 -11.65
C THR A 86 -19.58 3.32 -11.48
N ASN A 87 -19.85 4.23 -12.43
CA ASN A 87 -19.12 5.48 -12.58
C ASN A 87 -17.60 5.21 -12.69
N CYS A 88 -16.80 5.82 -11.83
CA CYS A 88 -15.35 5.60 -11.75
C CYS A 88 -14.93 4.47 -10.81
N LYS A 89 -15.88 3.84 -10.09
CA LYS A 89 -15.58 2.85 -9.05
C LYS A 89 -15.77 1.43 -9.57
N THR A 90 -14.72 0.62 -9.51
CA THR A 90 -14.77 -0.79 -9.90
C THR A 90 -14.83 -1.67 -8.66
N ARG A 91 -15.80 -2.60 -8.61
CA ARG A 91 -15.88 -3.67 -7.61
C ARG A 91 -15.18 -4.92 -8.14
N TRP A 92 -14.31 -5.49 -7.32
CA TRP A 92 -13.57 -6.71 -7.57
C TRP A 92 -13.88 -7.73 -6.47
N TRP A 93 -14.24 -8.95 -6.85
CA TRP A 93 -14.57 -10.03 -5.89
C TRP A 93 -13.49 -11.10 -5.87
N CYS A 94 -13.38 -11.85 -4.77
CA CYS A 94 -12.52 -13.02 -4.73
C CYS A 94 -12.94 -14.04 -5.80
N GLY A 95 -12.07 -14.24 -6.79
CA GLY A 95 -12.25 -15.22 -7.85
C GLY A 95 -11.70 -16.61 -7.51
N THR A 96 -11.01 -16.75 -6.38
CA THR A 96 -10.39 -18.02 -5.97
C THR A 96 -11.44 -19.07 -5.59
N ASN A 97 -12.49 -18.69 -4.86
CA ASN A 97 -13.52 -19.64 -4.38
C ASN A 97 -14.87 -18.96 -4.22
N VAL A 98 -15.34 -18.30 -5.27
CA VAL A 98 -16.63 -17.60 -5.24
C VAL A 98 -17.81 -18.54 -4.97
N HIS A 99 -17.72 -19.79 -5.44
CA HIS A 99 -18.72 -20.84 -5.23
C HIS A 99 -18.81 -21.31 -3.77
N LYS A 100 -17.82 -20.99 -2.93
CA LYS A 100 -17.80 -21.32 -1.48
C LYS A 100 -18.23 -20.14 -0.61
N GLY A 101 -18.87 -19.13 -1.19
CA GLY A 101 -19.42 -17.99 -0.46
C GLY A 101 -18.38 -17.02 0.09
N CYS A 102 -17.16 -16.98 -0.48
CA CYS A 102 -16.16 -16.02 -0.05
C CYS A 102 -16.62 -14.58 -0.27
N THR A 103 -16.60 -13.76 0.80
CA THR A 103 -17.08 -12.37 0.77
C THR A 103 -15.98 -11.32 0.60
N ALA A 104 -14.73 -11.75 0.42
CA ALA A 104 -13.62 -10.82 0.19
C ALA A 104 -13.87 -9.98 -1.07
N VAL A 105 -13.64 -8.67 -0.93
CA VAL A 105 -13.96 -7.67 -1.95
C VAL A 105 -12.94 -6.54 -1.93
N LEU A 106 -12.65 -6.01 -3.12
CA LEU A 106 -11.75 -4.89 -3.33
C LEU A 106 -12.43 -3.86 -4.23
N PHE A 107 -12.17 -2.58 -4.01
CA PHE A 107 -12.68 -1.49 -4.81
C PHE A 107 -11.54 -0.64 -5.35
N THR A 108 -11.59 -0.31 -6.63
CA THR A 108 -10.65 0.64 -7.25
C THR A 108 -11.34 1.85 -7.84
N ILE A 109 -10.59 2.94 -7.97
CA ILE A 109 -10.86 4.05 -8.89
C ILE A 109 -9.64 4.13 -9.82
N GLY A 110 -9.84 3.86 -11.11
CA GLY A 110 -8.71 3.60 -12.00
C GLY A 110 -7.81 2.47 -11.47
N ASP A 111 -6.53 2.77 -11.30
CA ASP A 111 -5.49 1.86 -10.81
C ASP A 111 -5.25 1.95 -9.28
N GLU A 112 -6.05 2.75 -8.57
CA GLU A 112 -5.90 2.95 -7.13
C GLU A 112 -6.90 2.09 -6.34
N ILE A 113 -6.40 1.36 -5.33
CA ILE A 113 -7.23 0.58 -4.43
C ILE A 113 -7.76 1.49 -3.33
N VAL A 114 -9.04 1.87 -3.43
CA VAL A 114 -9.67 2.80 -2.48
C VAL A 114 -10.25 2.12 -1.25
N LYS A 115 -10.55 0.81 -1.34
CA LYS A 115 -11.04 -0.01 -0.22
C LYS A 115 -10.78 -1.50 -0.46
N ILE A 116 -10.41 -2.22 0.59
CA ILE A 116 -10.28 -3.68 0.57
C ILE A 116 -10.88 -4.30 1.84
N ARG A 117 -11.64 -5.38 1.67
CA ARG A 117 -11.99 -6.35 2.72
C ARG A 117 -11.31 -7.66 2.36
N ASN A 118 -10.15 -7.92 2.98
CA ASN A 118 -9.27 -9.05 2.64
C ASN A 118 -9.45 -10.25 3.58
N GLU A 119 -10.69 -10.50 4.03
CA GLU A 119 -11.05 -11.62 4.89
C GLU A 119 -11.57 -12.78 4.04
N HIS A 120 -10.82 -13.87 3.99
CA HIS A 120 -11.16 -15.06 3.21
C HIS A 120 -11.60 -16.20 4.13
N ASN A 121 -12.62 -16.94 3.72
CA ASN A 121 -13.07 -18.15 4.40
C ASN A 121 -12.40 -19.42 3.83
N HIS A 122 -11.29 -19.27 3.12
CA HIS A 122 -10.56 -20.35 2.47
C HIS A 122 -9.06 -20.01 2.36
N PRO A 123 -8.19 -21.02 2.27
CA PRO A 123 -6.77 -20.79 2.02
C PRO A 123 -6.54 -20.23 0.60
N PRO A 124 -5.37 -19.61 0.35
CA PRO A 124 -4.96 -19.23 -1.00
C PRO A 124 -4.91 -20.46 -1.92
N PRO A 125 -5.13 -20.29 -3.23
CA PRO A 125 -4.98 -21.39 -4.17
C PRO A 125 -3.50 -21.79 -4.25
N GLN A 126 -3.22 -23.10 -4.20
CA GLN A 126 -1.88 -23.61 -4.43
C GLN A 126 -1.50 -23.34 -5.89
N LYS A 127 -0.31 -22.75 -6.12
CA LYS A 127 0.27 -22.72 -7.45
C LYS A 127 0.74 -24.14 -7.75
N LEU A 128 0.00 -24.86 -8.59
CA LEU A 128 0.51 -26.06 -9.25
C LEU A 128 1.61 -25.67 -10.24
#